data_AF-A0A1F8PJ33-F1
#
_entry.id   AF-A0A1F8PJ33-F1
#
_cell.length_a   1.000
_cell.length_b   1.000
_cell.length_c   1.000
_cell.angle_alpha   90.00
_cell.angle_beta   90.00
_cell.angle_gamma   90.00
#
_symmetry.space_group_name_H-M   'P 1'
#
loop_
_entity.id
_entity.type
_entity.pdbx_description
1 polymer ?
#
loop_
_entity_poly.entity_id
_entity_poly.type
_entity_poly.pdbx_seq_one_letter_code
_entity_poly.pdbx_strand_id
1 'polypeptide(L)' 'MTAFVISDIDVQDPEGYKEYIEAAPPTVQMFGGRYLARGGPNETLEGEWQAKRLVILEFEDLQKAK' A
#
# COMPACT_ATOMS: atom_id res chain seq x y z
N MET A 1 -3.36 19.32 -0.26
CA MET A 1 -3.79 18.47 -1.39
C MET A 1 -3.58 17.04 -0.95
N THR A 2 -4.58 16.17 -1.13
CA THR A 2 -4.50 14.74 -0.80
C THR A 2 -3.25 14.10 -1.39
N ALA A 3 -2.57 13.27 -0.61
CA ALA A 3 -1.38 12.53 -1.05
C ALA A 3 -1.66 11.03 -1.07
N PHE A 4 -0.97 10.33 -1.96
CA PHE A 4 -1.09 8.88 -2.10
C PHE A 4 0.27 8.21 -1.94
N VAL A 5 0.30 7.14 -1.14
CA VAL A 5 1.43 6.21 -1.10
C VAL A 5 1.03 4.98 -1.89
N ILE A 6 1.80 4.67 -2.93
CA ILE A 6 1.58 3.54 -3.82
C ILE A 6 2.74 2.57 -3.64
N SER A 7 2.44 1.34 -3.26
CA SER A 7 3.44 0.29 -3.04
C SER A 7 3.13 -0.90 -3.95
N ASP A 8 4.11 -1.27 -4.78
CA ASP A 8 4.15 -2.53 -5.48
C ASP A 8 5.11 -3.46 -4.74
N ILE A 9 4.58 -4.54 -4.18
CA ILE A 9 5.31 -5.38 -3.22
C ILE A 9 5.56 -6.74 -3.85
N ASP A 10 6.84 -7.10 -3.98
CA ASP A 10 7.30 -8.46 -4.24
C ASP A 10 7.56 -9.19 -2.92
N VAL A 11 6.65 -10.10 -2.54
CA VAL A 11 6.77 -10.83 -1.28
C VAL A 11 7.74 -11.99 -1.47
N GLN A 12 8.97 -11.84 -0.97
CA GLN A 12 10.02 -12.85 -1.05
C GLN A 12 10.04 -13.80 0.17
N ASP A 13 9.52 -13.35 1.32
CA ASP A 13 9.38 -14.10 2.57
C ASP A 13 7.92 -14.01 3.04
N PRO A 14 7.07 -15.01 2.71
CA PRO A 14 5.66 -15.00 3.08
C PRO A 14 5.42 -15.01 4.60
N GLU A 15 6.29 -15.67 5.36
CA GLU A 15 6.22 -15.81 6.80
C GLU A 15 6.49 -14.48 7.49
N GLY A 16 7.61 -13.83 7.18
CA GLY A 16 7.92 -12.49 7.69
C GLY A 16 6.91 -11.43 7.24
N TYR A 17 6.35 -11.59 6.02
CA TYR A 17 5.34 -10.67 5.52
C TYR A 17 4.01 -10.73 6.28
N LYS A 18 3.65 -11.86 6.90
CA LYS A 18 2.44 -11.95 7.74
C LYS A 18 2.51 -11.00 8.93
N GLU A 19 3.64 -10.97 9.64
CA GLU A 19 3.85 -10.07 10.77
C GLU A 19 3.73 -8.60 10.34
N TYR A 20 4.30 -8.25 9.20
CA TYR A 20 4.18 -6.91 8.62
C TYR A 20 2.71 -6.53 8.30
N ILE A 21 1.93 -7.45 7.70
CA ILE A 21 0.52 -7.19 7.37
C ILE A 21 -0.30 -6.89 8.63
N GLU A 22 0.02 -7.52 9.76
CA GLU A 22 -0.67 -7.31 11.04
C GLU A 22 -0.26 -5.98 11.69
N ALA A 23 1.01 -5.60 11.62
CA ALA A 23 1.54 -4.39 12.24
C ALA A 23 1.26 -3.10 11.42
N ALA A 24 1.08 -3.19 10.11
CA ALA A 24 0.95 -2.02 9.25
C ALA A 24 -0.34 -1.18 9.48
N PRO A 25 -1.56 -1.75 9.61
CA PRO A 25 -2.79 -0.96 9.70
C PRO A 25 -2.85 0.00 10.89
N PRO A 26 -2.46 -0.41 12.12
CA PRO A 26 -2.42 0.51 13.25
C PRO A 26 -1.50 1.72 12.99
N THR A 27 -0.36 1.49 12.34
CA THR A 27 0.59 2.54 11.97
C THR A 27 -0.02 3.49 10.95
N VAL A 28 -0.60 2.96 9.87
CA VAL A 28 -1.26 3.76 8.83
C VAL A 28 -2.36 4.63 9.44
N GLN A 29 -3.20 4.06 10.31
CA GLN A 29 -4.28 4.80 10.96
C GLN A 29 -3.75 5.87 11.92
N MET A 30 -2.67 5.60 12.66
CA MET A 30 -2.03 6.56 13.57
C MET A 30 -1.58 7.84 12.85
N PHE A 31 -1.12 7.72 11.60
CA PHE A 31 -0.71 8.87 10.78
C PHE A 31 -1.85 9.46 9.94
N GLY A 32 -3.09 9.00 10.14
CA GLY A 32 -4.28 9.50 9.43
C GLY A 32 -4.42 8.94 8.00
N GLY A 33 -3.73 7.85 7.69
CA GLY A 33 -3.81 7.18 6.41
C GLY A 33 -5.04 6.26 6.30
N ARG A 34 -5.50 6.07 5.07
CA ARG A 34 -6.61 5.17 4.72
C ARG A 34 -6.24 4.26 3.56
N TYR A 35 -6.52 2.96 3.67
CA TYR A 35 -6.36 2.04 2.54
C TYR A 35 -7.45 2.26 1.50
N LEU A 36 -7.05 2.50 0.24
CA LEU A 36 -7.94 2.47 -0.92
C LEU A 36 -7.85 1.13 -1.67
N ALA A 37 -6.66 0.54 -1.73
CA ALA A 37 -6.42 -0.80 -2.25
C ALA A 37 -5.39 -1.51 -1.36
N ARG A 38 -5.54 -2.83 -1.17
CA ARG A 38 -4.66 -3.60 -0.26
C ARG A 38 -4.41 -5.03 -0.76
N GLY A 39 -3.75 -5.14 -1.91
CA GLY A 39 -3.28 -6.42 -2.45
C GLY A 39 -4.40 -7.32 -2.98
N GLY A 40 -5.49 -6.73 -3.46
CA GLY A 40 -6.51 -7.44 -4.24
C GLY A 40 -6.05 -7.69 -5.69
N PRO A 41 -6.89 -8.37 -6.50
CA PRO A 41 -6.63 -8.54 -7.93
C PRO A 41 -6.39 -7.20 -8.63
N ASN A 42 -5.42 -7.16 -9.54
CA ASN A 42 -5.14 -6.01 -10.38
C ASN A 42 -4.86 -6.47 -11.81
N GLU A 43 -5.16 -5.61 -12.77
CA GLU A 43 -4.96 -5.85 -14.20
C GLU A 43 -4.36 -4.59 -14.83
N THR A 44 -3.33 -4.77 -15.63
CA THR A 44 -2.66 -3.69 -16.37
C THR A 44 -3.36 -3.51 -17.70
N LEU A 45 -4.10 -2.41 -17.85
CA LEU A 45 -4.82 -2.10 -19.10
C LEU A 45 -3.90 -1.53 -20.19
N GLU A 46 -2.86 -0.79 -19.79
CA GLU A 46 -1.89 -0.15 -20.70
C GLU A 46 -0.48 -0.15 -20.09
N GLY A 47 0.54 -0.32 -20.93
CA GLY A 47 1.94 -0.36 -20.53
C GLY A 47 2.42 -1.72 -20.01
N GLU A 48 3.63 -1.73 -19.44
CA GLU A 48 4.35 -2.96 -19.07
C GLU A 48 4.44 -3.19 -17.56
N TRP A 49 3.81 -2.34 -16.74
CA TRP A 49 3.88 -2.50 -15.29
C TRP A 49 3.05 -3.70 -14.85
N GLN A 50 3.69 -4.73 -14.31
CA GLN A 50 3.02 -5.93 -13.79
C GLN A 50 3.12 -5.93 -12.26
N ALA A 51 2.21 -5.20 -11.62
CA ALA A 51 2.22 -5.08 -10.17
C ALA A 51 1.91 -6.43 -9.50
N LYS A 52 2.81 -6.89 -8.64
CA LYS A 52 2.67 -8.19 -7.96
C LYS A 52 1.63 -8.10 -6.85
N ARG A 53 1.75 -7.08 -6.01
CA ARG A 53 0.82 -6.80 -4.93
C ARG A 53 0.73 -5.30 -4.72
N LEU A 54 -0.35 -4.71 -5.21
CA LEU A 54 -0.56 -3.27 -5.15
C LEU A 54 -1.27 -2.84 -3.87
N VAL A 55 -0.69 -1.88 -3.16
CA VAL A 55 -1.31 -1.20 -2.01
C VAL A 55 -1.36 0.29 -2.31
N ILE A 56 -2.52 0.91 -2.08
CA ILE A 56 -2.72 2.35 -2.24
C ILE A 56 -3.24 2.90 -0.91
N LEU A 57 -2.51 3.85 -0.35
CA LEU A 57 -2.91 4.60 0.83
C LEU A 57 -3.24 6.05 0.43
N GLU A 58 -4.26 6.61 1.06
CA GLU A 58 -4.63 8.01 0.97
C GLU A 58 -4.32 8.71 2.29
N PHE A 59 -3.75 9.91 2.21
CA PHE A 59 -3.48 10.80 3.33
C PHE A 59 -4.00 12.21 3.00
N GLU A 60 -4.28 13.00 4.04
CA GLU A 60 -4.73 14.39 3.91
C GLU A 60 -3.76 15.25 3.06
N ASP A 61 -2.45 15.07 3.27
CA ASP A 61 -1.42 15.77 2.53
C ASP A 61 -0.07 15.02 2.50
N LEU A 62 0.90 15.62 1.80
CA LEU A 62 2.25 15.05 1.65
C LEU A 62 3.05 15.03 2.95
N GLN A 63 2.74 15.89 3.93
CA GLN A 63 3.42 15.85 5.24
C GLN A 63 2.95 14.65 6.05
N LYS A 64 1.66 14.32 5.99
CA LYS A 64 1.11 13.12 6.63
C LYS A 64 1.55 11.81 5.97
N ALA A 65 1.87 11.85 4.68
CA ALA A 65 2.30 10.68 3.91
C ALA A 65 3.81 10.35 4.02
N LYS A 66 4.64 11.26 4.55
CA LYS A 66 6.10 11.11 4.66
C LYS A 66 6.52 10.69 6.06
#